data_AF-A0A5M9MJR2-F1
#
_entry.id   AF-A0A5M9MJR2-F1
#
_cell.length_a   1.000
_cell.length_b   1.000
_cell.length_c   1.000
_cell.angle_alpha   90.00
_cell.angle_beta   90.00
_cell.angle_gamma   90.00
#
_symmetry.space_group_name_H-M   'P 1'
#
loop_
_entity.id
_entity.type
_entity.pdbx_description
1 polymer ?
#
loop_
_entity_poly.entity_id
_entity_poly.type
_entity_poly.pdbx_seq_one_letter_code
_entity_poly.pdbx_strand_id
1 'polypeptide(L)'
;MSSPILVQLARSLVHKLASELKPEYGMSSMAVSIYDTAWVAMIEKNTENGPQWLFPECFEYLLHHQNQDGGWDPLEQSTRAAKYPDNIWVQDCIIHSLAAFLALCRHFRRNLHCVASEIPDDALSRLFRAKAFLDSMLQRWQPDEGIHFSCELNVPVLLNLLQKEGVNFEFPAKDILLNLYCKSSNVDISWLYNGPCQVPLFSLEGFLENLDFSQLECLVTTAGVTGSPASAAAYLIHCPVWSDKCEAYLRHIILHGQGQSCGAVCGVFPLEVFEPCSVLSALLENGFTIDNIGREQVNSILEGVYSSMQDGVTGATHAFFPDAFDTSRALTILNMHGYQASPAKMLKKFEVDDSVQTFDERLPTRVTSISVNCNVLNSILRSPHPSMFTSQITKIVRFICGRWDPEGHFVDHWNISEYYGLMHTAQSLVPMMVLWDKGGLPSLPEDIAGSMVTTCLQGVLERILTRQNPDGSWGQIRSREETAYAVIGLANLGSHAAIVSDFSRVELAIARGKQFLLENWQLGDNPDRIWTGKVLHGISYVQDAYVLAALKVSRANLAGTRGFN
;
A
#
# COMPACT_ATOMS: atom_id res chain seq x y z
N MET A 1 -6.96 -25.08 -12.61
CA MET A 1 -6.13 -25.61 -11.49
C MET A 1 -7.03 -26.33 -10.50
N SER A 2 -6.64 -27.49 -9.95
CA SER A 2 -7.48 -28.27 -9.02
C SER A 2 -7.41 -27.71 -7.58
N SER A 3 -8.43 -27.97 -6.76
CA SER A 3 -8.47 -27.51 -5.36
C SER A 3 -7.26 -27.96 -4.51
N PRO A 4 -6.71 -29.18 -4.63
CA PRO A 4 -5.50 -29.58 -3.90
C PRO A 4 -4.27 -28.73 -4.24
N ILE A 5 -4.10 -28.33 -5.51
CA ILE A 5 -2.99 -27.48 -5.93
C ILE A 5 -3.11 -26.09 -5.31
N LEU A 6 -4.30 -25.49 -5.36
CA LEU A 6 -4.54 -24.18 -4.72
C LEU A 6 -4.25 -24.22 -3.21
N VAL A 7 -4.64 -25.30 -2.53
CA VAL A 7 -4.32 -25.50 -1.10
C VAL A 7 -2.82 -25.59 -0.87
N GLN A 8 -2.10 -26.33 -1.72
CA GLN A 8 -0.65 -26.43 -1.61
C GLN A 8 0.04 -25.07 -1.82
N LEU A 9 -0.36 -24.30 -2.83
CA LEU A 9 0.21 -22.98 -3.10
C LEU A 9 -0.07 -21.99 -1.96
N ALA A 10 -1.31 -21.93 -1.46
CA ALA A 10 -1.67 -21.09 -0.32
C ALA A 10 -0.92 -21.48 0.95
N ARG A 11 -0.74 -22.79 1.19
CA ARG A 11 0.08 -23.28 2.30
C ARG A 11 1.53 -22.85 2.14
N SER A 12 2.13 -23.00 0.97
CA SER A 12 3.49 -22.55 0.70
C SER A 12 3.67 -21.05 0.92
N LEU A 13 2.71 -20.23 0.49
CA LEU A 13 2.72 -18.78 0.74
C LEU A 13 2.72 -18.47 2.24
N VAL A 14 1.79 -19.05 3.01
CA VAL A 14 1.69 -18.82 4.46
C VAL A 14 2.91 -19.35 5.22
N HIS A 15 3.49 -20.47 4.78
CA HIS A 15 4.74 -20.97 5.37
C HIS A 15 5.91 -20.04 5.12
N LYS A 16 6.04 -19.52 3.89
CA LYS A 16 7.07 -18.55 3.54
C LYS A 16 6.93 -17.27 4.37
N LEU A 17 5.72 -16.72 4.40
CA LEU A 17 5.35 -15.57 5.23
C LEU A 17 5.74 -15.77 6.70
N ALA A 18 5.35 -16.87 7.32
CA ALA A 18 5.68 -17.18 8.71
C ALA A 18 7.19 -17.33 8.94
N SER A 19 7.92 -17.93 8.00
CA SER A 19 9.37 -18.13 8.12
C SER A 19 10.19 -16.83 7.99
N GLU A 20 9.65 -15.84 7.27
CA GLU A 20 10.32 -14.56 7.02
C GLU A 20 10.00 -13.52 8.10
N LEU A 21 8.94 -13.69 8.89
CA LEU A 21 8.61 -12.84 10.04
C LEU A 21 9.66 -12.96 11.16
N LYS A 22 10.75 -12.22 11.02
CA LYS A 22 11.84 -12.16 11.99
C LYS A 22 11.57 -11.09 13.05
N PRO A 23 11.78 -11.36 14.35
CA PRO A 23 11.50 -10.38 15.41
C PRO A 23 12.31 -9.08 15.34
N GLU A 24 13.53 -9.10 14.79
CA GLU A 24 14.43 -7.94 14.84
C GLU A 24 14.19 -6.93 13.70
N TYR A 25 14.03 -7.42 12.47
CA TYR A 25 13.93 -6.60 11.26
C TYR A 25 12.60 -6.75 10.51
N GLY A 26 11.73 -7.68 10.91
CA GLY A 26 10.48 -7.96 10.20
C GLY A 26 10.69 -8.50 8.79
N MET A 27 9.71 -8.25 7.92
CA MET A 27 9.70 -8.68 6.51
C MET A 27 8.90 -7.69 5.66
N SER A 28 9.13 -7.69 4.35
CA SER A 28 8.31 -6.98 3.38
C SER A 28 8.50 -7.62 2.00
N SER A 29 7.39 -7.91 1.33
CA SER A 29 7.31 -8.39 -0.03
C SER A 29 6.99 -7.27 -1.03
N MET A 30 7.02 -6.02 -0.56
CA MET A 30 6.87 -4.81 -1.35
C MET A 30 7.96 -4.70 -2.42
N ALA A 31 7.55 -4.42 -3.65
CA ALA A 31 8.44 -4.24 -4.78
C ALA A 31 9.43 -3.07 -4.55
N VAL A 32 10.58 -3.20 -5.19
CA VAL A 32 11.65 -2.20 -5.14
C VAL A 32 11.20 -0.84 -5.70
N SER A 33 11.80 0.23 -5.19
CA SER A 33 11.50 1.63 -5.49
C SER A 33 12.78 2.31 -5.98
N ILE A 34 12.73 2.90 -7.19
CA ILE A 34 13.83 3.73 -7.69
C ILE A 34 14.03 4.95 -6.79
N TYR A 35 12.95 5.51 -6.25
CA TYR A 35 12.98 6.72 -5.45
C TYR A 35 13.78 6.49 -4.16
N ASP A 36 13.43 5.44 -3.41
CA ASP A 36 14.10 5.09 -2.18
C ASP A 36 15.55 4.62 -2.43
N THR A 37 15.77 3.84 -3.49
CA THR A 37 17.12 3.42 -3.90
C THR A 37 18.01 4.61 -4.23
N ALA A 38 17.45 5.65 -4.86
CA ALA A 38 18.19 6.88 -5.16
C ALA A 38 18.59 7.65 -3.91
N TRP A 39 17.72 7.72 -2.89
CA TRP A 39 18.09 8.30 -1.60
C TRP A 39 19.23 7.54 -0.92
N VAL A 40 19.16 6.21 -0.90
CA VAL A 40 20.22 5.35 -0.32
C VAL A 40 21.55 5.50 -1.08
N ALA A 41 21.50 5.62 -2.40
CA ALA A 41 22.69 5.83 -3.25
C ALA A 41 23.44 7.15 -2.96
N MET A 42 22.82 8.10 -2.27
CA MET A 42 23.42 9.40 -1.94
C MET A 42 24.04 9.46 -0.54
N ILE A 43 24.12 8.34 0.19
CA ILE A 43 24.70 8.30 1.53
C ILE A 43 26.23 8.26 1.44
N GLU A 44 26.89 9.26 2.00
CA GLU A 44 28.33 9.29 2.20
C GLU A 44 28.69 9.00 3.66
N LYS A 45 29.76 8.24 3.88
CA LYS A 45 30.35 8.00 5.20
C LYS A 45 31.80 8.45 5.22
N ASN A 46 32.18 9.21 6.24
CA ASN A 46 33.58 9.56 6.48
C ASN A 46 34.35 8.33 6.99
N THR A 47 35.39 7.94 6.26
CA THR A 47 36.31 6.85 6.62
C THR A 47 37.72 7.38 6.81
N GLU A 48 38.65 6.53 7.24
CA GLU A 48 40.08 6.87 7.30
C GLU A 48 40.65 7.31 5.95
N ASN A 49 40.06 6.83 4.85
CA ASN A 49 40.44 7.16 3.47
C ASN A 49 39.67 8.39 2.92
N GLY A 50 38.97 9.12 3.79
CA GLY A 50 38.09 10.22 3.42
C GLY A 50 36.62 9.80 3.28
N PRO A 51 35.74 10.72 2.85
CA PRO A 51 34.34 10.40 2.55
C PRO A 51 34.28 9.29 1.51
N GLN A 52 33.30 8.39 1.58
CA GLN A 52 33.04 7.33 0.59
C GLN A 52 31.54 7.09 0.44
N TRP A 53 31.09 6.65 -0.72
CA TRP A 53 29.70 6.18 -0.88
C TRP A 53 29.50 4.92 -0.05
N LEU A 54 28.46 4.91 0.78
CA LEU A 54 28.21 3.79 1.68
C LEU A 54 27.61 2.56 0.98
N PHE A 55 26.83 2.82 -0.07
CA PHE A 55 26.07 1.82 -0.82
C PHE A 55 26.25 2.03 -2.35
N PRO A 56 27.45 1.81 -2.90
CA PRO A 56 27.71 1.95 -4.33
C PRO A 56 26.79 1.07 -5.19
N GLU A 57 26.38 -0.09 -4.69
CA GLU A 57 25.45 -1.01 -5.36
C GLU A 57 24.09 -0.37 -5.66
N CYS A 58 23.63 0.56 -4.81
CA CYS A 58 22.39 1.31 -5.06
C CYS A 58 22.55 2.21 -6.28
N PHE A 59 23.71 2.86 -6.44
CA PHE A 59 23.99 3.71 -7.60
C PHE A 59 24.14 2.89 -8.88
N GLU A 60 24.83 1.74 -8.81
CA GLU A 60 24.91 0.79 -9.92
C GLU A 60 23.51 0.35 -10.37
N TYR A 61 22.61 0.06 -9.43
CA TYR A 61 21.22 -0.27 -9.76
C TYR A 61 20.54 0.84 -10.57
N LEU A 62 20.68 2.12 -10.18
CA LEU A 62 20.12 3.25 -10.92
C LEU A 62 20.68 3.34 -12.34
N LEU A 63 21.99 3.17 -12.51
CA LEU A 63 22.62 3.21 -13.83
C LEU A 63 22.08 2.14 -14.78
N HIS A 64 21.83 0.92 -14.26
CA HIS A 64 21.26 -0.18 -15.04
C HIS A 64 19.77 0.02 -15.38
N HIS A 65 19.03 0.78 -14.57
CA HIS A 65 17.58 0.96 -14.71
C HIS A 65 17.18 2.29 -15.36
N GLN A 66 18.14 3.10 -15.81
CA GLN A 66 17.83 4.26 -16.65
C GLN A 66 17.38 3.78 -18.03
N ASN A 67 16.18 4.19 -18.47
CA ASN A 67 15.65 3.80 -19.77
C ASN A 67 16.38 4.53 -20.92
N GLN A 68 16.05 4.15 -22.17
CA GLN A 68 16.67 4.72 -23.36
C GLN A 68 16.37 6.23 -23.52
N ASP A 69 15.17 6.64 -23.13
CA ASP A 69 14.74 8.04 -23.15
C ASP A 69 15.40 8.89 -22.05
N GLY A 70 16.02 8.25 -21.04
CA GLY A 70 16.81 8.89 -19.99
C GLY A 70 16.15 8.93 -18.61
N GLY A 71 14.89 8.53 -18.49
CA GLY A 71 14.14 8.49 -17.25
C GLY A 71 14.28 7.17 -16.49
N TRP A 72 13.56 7.10 -15.37
CA TRP A 72 13.35 5.89 -14.59
C TRP A 72 11.85 5.66 -14.45
N ASP A 73 11.38 4.60 -15.10
CA ASP A 73 9.98 4.22 -15.17
C ASP A 73 9.83 2.75 -14.71
N PRO A 74 9.49 2.51 -13.43
CA PRO A 74 9.28 1.16 -12.93
C PRO A 74 7.94 0.55 -13.39
N LEU A 75 7.05 1.33 -14.01
CA LEU A 75 5.74 0.89 -14.49
C LEU A 75 5.81 0.33 -15.92
N GLU A 76 6.63 0.92 -16.80
CA GLU A 76 6.94 0.35 -18.12
C GLU A 76 7.62 -1.02 -18.01
N GLN A 77 8.36 -1.24 -16.91
CA GLN A 77 9.05 -2.50 -16.61
C GLN A 77 8.15 -3.53 -15.91
N SER A 78 7.02 -3.14 -15.31
CA SER A 78 6.21 -4.03 -14.46
C SER A 78 5.38 -5.03 -15.28
N THR A 79 4.87 -4.64 -16.45
CA THR A 79 4.31 -5.54 -17.47
C THR A 79 4.25 -4.82 -18.83
N ARG A 80 4.81 -5.40 -19.90
CA ARG A 80 4.81 -4.82 -21.27
C ARG A 80 3.41 -4.51 -21.86
N ALA A 81 2.31 -4.86 -21.16
CA ALA A 81 0.94 -4.75 -21.64
C ALA A 81 0.03 -3.81 -20.80
N ALA A 82 0.41 -3.44 -19.57
CA ALA A 82 -0.44 -2.59 -18.73
C ALA A 82 -0.31 -1.12 -19.11
N LYS A 83 -1.45 -0.46 -19.37
CA LYS A 83 -1.53 0.98 -19.63
C LYS A 83 -2.13 1.68 -18.42
N TYR A 84 -1.26 2.20 -17.56
CA TYR A 84 -1.66 3.06 -16.46
C TYR A 84 -2.33 4.33 -16.97
N PRO A 85 -3.29 4.92 -16.22
CA PRO A 85 -3.80 6.26 -16.52
C PRO A 85 -2.65 7.27 -16.63
N ASP A 86 -2.68 8.13 -17.65
CA ASP A 86 -1.54 9.00 -18.02
C ASP A 86 -1.13 9.94 -16.87
N ASN A 87 -2.10 10.48 -16.12
CA ASN A 87 -1.83 11.34 -14.96
C ASN A 87 -1.07 10.60 -13.84
N ILE A 88 -1.48 9.37 -13.52
CA ILE A 88 -0.83 8.52 -12.51
C ILE A 88 0.58 8.17 -12.97
N TRP A 89 0.71 7.68 -14.19
CA TRP A 89 1.98 7.25 -14.76
C TRP A 89 3.01 8.39 -14.85
N VAL A 90 2.59 9.56 -15.35
CA VAL A 90 3.47 10.73 -15.47
C VAL A 90 3.98 11.16 -14.11
N GLN A 91 3.12 11.20 -13.09
CA GLN A 91 3.51 11.59 -11.74
C GLN A 91 4.51 10.61 -11.12
N ASP A 92 4.26 9.30 -11.23
CA ASP A 92 5.15 8.24 -10.74
C ASP A 92 6.54 8.29 -11.40
N CYS A 93 6.58 8.49 -12.73
CA CYS A 93 7.82 8.66 -13.48
C CYS A 93 8.62 9.89 -13.04
N ILE A 94 7.95 11.01 -12.78
CA ILE A 94 8.59 12.26 -12.38
C ILE A 94 9.30 12.10 -11.05
N ILE A 95 8.63 11.58 -10.02
CA ILE A 95 9.21 11.45 -8.68
C ILE A 95 10.40 10.47 -8.68
N HIS A 96 10.29 9.34 -9.39
CA HIS A 96 11.40 8.40 -9.56
C HIS A 96 12.58 9.01 -10.30
N SER A 97 12.32 9.69 -11.42
CA SER A 97 13.36 10.26 -12.27
C SER A 97 14.07 11.45 -11.61
N LEU A 98 13.36 12.29 -10.85
CA LEU A 98 13.96 13.40 -10.11
C LEU A 98 14.95 12.90 -9.05
N ALA A 99 14.56 11.89 -8.26
CA ALA A 99 15.43 11.34 -7.23
C ALA A 99 16.67 10.66 -7.83
N ALA A 100 16.48 9.82 -8.84
CA ALA A 100 17.59 9.15 -9.53
C ALA A 100 18.52 10.15 -10.22
N PHE A 101 17.98 11.17 -10.88
CA PHE A 101 18.78 12.21 -11.53
C PHE A 101 19.60 13.01 -10.51
N LEU A 102 19.02 13.34 -9.34
CA LEU A 102 19.76 13.98 -8.26
C LEU A 102 20.94 13.12 -7.78
N ALA A 103 20.73 11.81 -7.62
CA ALA A 103 21.81 10.88 -7.29
C ALA A 103 22.91 10.89 -8.36
N LEU A 104 22.57 10.83 -9.66
CA LEU A 104 23.54 10.95 -10.75
C LEU A 104 24.32 12.27 -10.70
N CYS A 105 23.66 13.40 -10.45
CA CYS A 105 24.32 14.70 -10.33
C CYS A 105 25.35 14.71 -9.18
N ARG A 106 24.99 14.20 -8.01
CA ARG A 106 25.88 14.16 -6.83
C ARG A 106 27.07 13.24 -7.03
N HIS A 107 26.85 12.06 -7.59
CA HIS A 107 27.92 11.14 -7.98
C HIS A 107 28.87 11.83 -8.95
N PHE A 108 28.36 12.43 -10.02
CA PHE A 108 29.16 13.13 -11.02
C PHE A 108 29.98 14.28 -10.42
N ARG A 109 29.36 15.15 -9.61
CA ARG A 109 30.05 16.25 -8.93
C ARG A 109 31.20 15.74 -8.07
N ARG A 110 31.00 14.66 -7.32
CA ARG A 110 32.03 14.08 -6.47
C ARG A 110 33.22 13.54 -7.26
N ASN A 111 32.98 12.84 -8.36
CA ASN A 111 34.05 12.30 -9.21
C ASN A 111 34.95 13.41 -9.80
N LEU A 112 34.39 14.58 -10.14
CA LEU A 112 35.20 15.74 -10.54
C LEU A 112 36.24 16.17 -9.48
N HIS A 113 36.03 15.81 -8.21
CA HIS A 113 36.90 16.14 -7.09
C HIS A 113 37.74 14.94 -6.57
N CYS A 114 37.58 13.73 -7.13
CA CYS A 114 38.28 12.51 -6.69
C CYS A 114 38.91 11.75 -7.87
N VAL A 115 40.18 11.35 -7.74
CA VAL A 115 40.98 10.79 -8.85
C VAL A 115 40.63 9.32 -9.18
N ALA A 116 39.88 8.63 -8.31
CA ALA A 116 39.39 7.27 -8.55
C ALA A 116 38.03 7.33 -9.26
N SER A 117 37.98 6.97 -10.55
CA SER A 117 36.73 7.00 -11.32
C SER A 117 35.85 5.80 -10.99
N GLU A 118 34.73 6.04 -10.32
CA GLU A 118 33.64 5.08 -10.08
C GLU A 118 32.44 5.33 -11.01
N ILE A 119 32.57 6.23 -11.99
CA ILE A 119 31.46 6.65 -12.87
C ILE A 119 31.67 6.13 -14.29
N PRO A 120 30.60 5.65 -14.96
CA PRO A 120 30.66 5.23 -16.35
C PRO A 120 31.11 6.33 -17.33
N ASP A 121 31.80 5.95 -18.40
CA ASP A 121 32.23 6.86 -19.47
C ASP A 121 31.07 7.61 -20.13
N ASP A 122 29.86 7.04 -20.13
CA ASP A 122 28.65 7.63 -20.71
C ASP A 122 27.86 8.53 -19.74
N ALA A 123 28.35 8.77 -18.52
CA ALA A 123 27.59 9.48 -17.48
C ALA A 123 27.14 10.89 -17.88
N LEU A 124 27.95 11.64 -18.62
CA LEU A 124 27.52 12.94 -19.17
C LEU A 124 26.29 12.80 -20.08
N SER A 125 26.28 11.80 -20.96
CA SER A 125 25.13 11.50 -21.82
C SER A 125 23.90 11.12 -21.00
N ARG A 126 24.09 10.33 -19.93
CA ARG A 126 23.01 9.96 -18.99
C ARG A 126 22.38 11.18 -18.31
N LEU A 127 23.18 12.15 -17.89
CA LEU A 127 22.70 13.41 -17.30
C LEU A 127 21.86 14.22 -18.30
N PHE A 128 22.34 14.37 -19.54
CA PHE A 128 21.60 15.10 -20.57
C PHE A 128 20.27 14.43 -20.92
N ARG A 129 20.25 13.10 -21.06
CA ARG A 129 19.01 12.36 -21.32
C ARG A 129 18.03 12.45 -20.16
N ALA A 130 18.50 12.30 -18.92
CA ALA A 130 17.66 12.46 -17.72
C ALA A 130 17.00 13.84 -17.66
N LYS A 131 17.77 14.90 -17.94
CA LYS A 131 17.24 16.27 -17.99
C LYS A 131 16.17 16.43 -19.08
N ALA A 132 16.45 15.96 -20.29
CA ALA A 132 15.52 16.04 -21.41
C ALA A 132 14.23 15.24 -21.16
N PHE A 133 14.34 14.05 -20.58
CA PHE A 133 13.20 13.24 -20.16
C PHE A 133 12.31 13.99 -19.15
N LEU A 134 12.91 14.51 -18.08
CA LEU A 134 12.19 15.25 -17.06
C LEU A 134 11.55 16.53 -17.59
N ASP A 135 12.22 17.27 -18.49
CA ASP A 135 11.62 18.41 -19.17
C ASP A 135 10.36 17.99 -19.92
N SER A 136 10.40 16.90 -20.69
CA SER A 136 9.23 16.39 -21.41
C SER A 136 8.07 16.00 -20.47
N MET A 137 8.37 15.27 -19.39
CA MET A 137 7.35 14.79 -18.46
C MET A 137 6.72 15.94 -17.64
N LEU A 138 7.54 16.85 -17.12
CA LEU A 138 7.06 18.00 -16.34
C LEU A 138 6.19 18.96 -17.16
N GLN A 139 6.45 19.09 -18.46
CA GLN A 139 5.61 19.91 -19.36
C GLN A 139 4.18 19.38 -19.51
N ARG A 140 3.97 18.07 -19.33
CA ARG A 140 2.66 17.42 -19.42
C ARG A 140 1.99 17.22 -18.07
N TRP A 141 2.74 17.36 -16.98
CA TRP A 141 2.25 17.04 -15.66
C TRP A 141 1.19 18.02 -15.16
N GLN A 142 0.15 17.44 -14.56
CA GLN A 142 -0.86 18.15 -13.79
C GLN A 142 -0.88 17.50 -12.39
N PRO A 143 -0.45 18.21 -11.33
CA PRO A 143 -0.48 17.70 -9.97
C PRO A 143 -1.92 17.35 -9.58
N ASP A 144 -2.11 16.11 -9.11
CA ASP A 144 -3.39 15.62 -8.60
C ASP A 144 -3.20 15.28 -7.11
N GLU A 145 -3.96 15.94 -6.24
CA GLU A 145 -3.88 15.81 -4.77
C GLU A 145 -4.26 14.41 -4.26
N GLY A 146 -4.75 13.50 -5.12
CA GLY A 146 -5.33 12.21 -4.71
C GLY A 146 -4.52 10.93 -4.99
N ILE A 147 -3.42 10.98 -5.76
CA ILE A 147 -2.81 9.75 -6.32
C ILE A 147 -1.67 9.19 -5.46
N HIS A 148 -0.69 10.03 -5.12
CA HIS A 148 0.49 9.62 -4.34
C HIS A 148 0.57 10.41 -3.07
N PHE A 149 0.82 9.74 -1.95
CA PHE A 149 1.10 10.40 -0.70
C PHE A 149 2.37 11.23 -0.84
N SER A 150 2.34 12.47 -0.39
CA SER A 150 3.51 13.34 -0.24
C SER A 150 4.23 13.70 -1.54
N CYS A 151 3.64 13.49 -2.72
CA CYS A 151 4.23 13.95 -3.98
C CYS A 151 4.41 15.49 -3.98
N GLU A 152 3.41 16.18 -3.46
CA GLU A 152 3.38 17.61 -3.22
C GLU A 152 4.40 18.09 -2.18
N LEU A 153 4.99 17.18 -1.40
CA LEU A 153 6.10 17.45 -0.49
C LEU A 153 7.45 17.11 -1.12
N ASN A 154 7.58 15.90 -1.66
CA ASN A 154 8.84 15.34 -2.14
C ASN A 154 9.33 15.97 -3.45
N VAL A 155 8.44 16.23 -4.41
CA VAL A 155 8.83 16.79 -5.72
C VAL A 155 9.45 18.19 -5.58
N PRO A 156 8.84 19.16 -4.86
CA PRO A 156 9.46 20.46 -4.58
C PRO A 156 10.84 20.35 -3.93
N VAL A 157 10.99 19.47 -2.94
CA VAL A 157 12.29 19.25 -2.26
C VAL A 157 13.34 18.75 -3.25
N LEU A 158 13.02 17.76 -4.08
CA LEU A 158 13.93 17.25 -5.10
C LEU A 158 14.30 18.31 -6.13
N LEU A 159 13.35 19.14 -6.58
CA LEU A 159 13.60 20.25 -7.50
C LEU A 159 14.57 21.28 -6.90
N ASN A 160 14.40 21.63 -5.62
CA ASN A 160 15.31 22.52 -4.90
C ASN A 160 16.71 21.92 -4.71
N LEU A 161 16.80 20.61 -4.41
CA LEU A 161 18.09 19.92 -4.32
C LEU A 161 18.81 19.89 -5.69
N LEU A 162 18.08 19.64 -6.79
CA LEU A 162 18.62 19.71 -8.14
C LEU A 162 19.07 21.13 -8.52
N GLN A 163 18.33 22.16 -8.10
CA GLN A 163 18.73 23.55 -8.27
C GLN A 163 20.08 23.85 -7.60
N LYS A 164 20.32 23.30 -6.40
CA LYS A 164 21.61 23.40 -5.70
C LYS A 164 22.75 22.69 -6.44
N GLU A 165 22.45 21.67 -7.25
CA GLU A 165 23.39 21.03 -8.17
C GLU A 165 23.46 21.75 -9.55
N GLY A 166 22.84 22.93 -9.70
CA GLY A 166 22.89 23.75 -10.90
C GLY A 166 21.84 23.40 -11.97
N VAL A 167 20.85 22.56 -11.65
CA VAL A 167 19.82 22.10 -12.58
C VAL A 167 18.46 22.71 -12.25
N ASN A 168 17.88 23.44 -13.21
CA ASN A 168 16.59 24.10 -13.04
C ASN A 168 15.55 23.53 -14.02
N PHE A 169 14.29 23.54 -13.58
CA PHE A 169 13.12 23.14 -14.36
C PHE A 169 12.07 24.25 -14.36
N GLU A 170 11.53 24.52 -15.55
CA GLU A 170 10.38 25.40 -15.74
C GLU A 170 9.28 24.62 -16.44
N PHE A 171 8.08 24.64 -15.88
CA PHE A 171 6.93 23.89 -16.38
C PHE A 171 5.61 24.51 -15.93
N PRO A 172 4.50 24.29 -16.66
CA PRO A 172 3.25 25.01 -16.46
C PRO A 172 2.66 24.88 -15.05
N ALA A 173 2.81 23.71 -14.42
CA ALA A 173 2.21 23.43 -13.12
C ALA A 173 3.09 23.80 -11.90
N LYS A 174 4.24 24.44 -12.11
CA LYS A 174 5.22 24.72 -11.04
C LYS A 174 4.65 25.59 -9.92
N ASP A 175 3.94 26.66 -10.25
CA ASP A 175 3.35 27.56 -9.25
C ASP A 175 2.24 26.85 -8.44
N ILE A 176 1.44 26.01 -9.10
CA ILE A 176 0.42 25.18 -8.44
C ILE A 176 1.10 24.24 -7.45
N LEU A 177 2.12 23.51 -7.89
CA LEU A 177 2.88 22.60 -7.05
C LEU A 177 3.47 23.31 -5.82
N LEU A 178 4.09 24.48 -5.99
CA LEU A 178 4.68 25.22 -4.87
C LEU A 178 3.61 25.71 -3.88
N ASN A 179 2.42 26.05 -4.36
CA ASN A 179 1.30 26.38 -3.47
C ASN A 179 0.84 25.15 -2.66
N LEU A 180 0.73 23.98 -3.30
CA LEU A 180 0.44 22.72 -2.61
C LEU A 180 1.52 22.40 -1.56
N TYR A 181 2.79 22.57 -1.91
CA TYR A 181 3.90 22.42 -0.98
C TYR A 181 3.76 23.32 0.24
N CYS A 182 3.51 24.61 0.04
CA CYS A 182 3.34 25.55 1.15
C CYS A 182 2.16 25.17 2.06
N LYS A 183 1.08 24.63 1.51
CA LYS A 183 -0.06 24.14 2.31
C LYS A 183 0.30 22.87 3.08
N SER A 184 0.87 21.87 2.42
CA SER A 184 1.16 20.56 3.00
C SER A 184 2.34 20.57 3.97
N SER A 185 3.30 21.50 3.81
CA SER A 185 4.45 21.66 4.70
C SER A 185 4.15 22.53 5.92
N ASN A 186 3.07 23.32 5.89
CA ASN A 186 2.69 24.22 6.99
C ASN A 186 1.92 23.48 8.08
N VAL A 187 2.62 22.59 8.78
CA VAL A 187 2.06 21.69 9.78
C VAL A 187 2.96 21.71 11.01
N ASP A 188 2.37 21.59 12.20
CA ASP A 188 3.18 21.50 13.43
C ASP A 188 3.89 20.16 13.44
N ILE A 189 5.20 20.18 13.23
CA ILE A 189 6.10 19.03 13.26
C ILE A 189 6.93 18.98 14.55
N SER A 190 6.73 19.92 15.49
CA SER A 190 7.53 20.00 16.72
C SER A 190 7.37 18.76 17.61
N TRP A 191 6.24 18.06 17.48
CA TRP A 191 6.00 16.81 18.18
C TRP A 191 6.97 15.69 17.76
N LEU A 192 7.59 15.74 16.57
CA LEU A 192 8.60 14.77 16.12
C LEU A 192 9.85 14.76 17.02
N TYR A 193 10.12 15.86 17.72
CA TYR A 193 11.27 15.98 18.62
C TYR A 193 11.00 15.42 20.03
N ASN A 194 9.73 15.21 20.39
CA ASN A 194 9.32 14.82 21.74
C ASN A 194 9.07 13.30 21.83
N GLY A 195 10.14 12.51 21.66
CA GLY A 195 10.02 11.06 21.58
C GLY A 195 9.78 10.32 22.92
N PRO A 196 9.51 9.00 22.85
CA PRO A 196 9.43 8.19 21.63
C PRO A 196 8.17 8.51 20.81
N CYS A 197 8.36 8.83 19.53
CA CYS A 197 7.28 9.15 18.61
C CYS A 197 7.20 8.10 17.50
N GLN A 198 6.06 7.41 17.43
CA GLN A 198 5.66 6.72 16.22
C GLN A 198 5.13 7.77 15.23
N VAL A 199 5.65 7.76 14.01
CA VAL A 199 5.44 8.83 13.03
C VAL A 199 4.46 8.35 11.96
N PRO A 200 3.46 9.15 11.57
CA PRO A 200 2.60 8.86 10.43
C PRO A 200 3.12 9.50 9.12
N LEU A 201 4.24 10.24 9.16
CA LEU A 201 4.90 10.79 7.98
C LEU A 201 5.72 9.71 7.30
N PHE A 202 5.20 9.22 6.18
CA PHE A 202 5.92 8.30 5.30
C PHE A 202 7.19 8.92 4.73
N SER A 203 7.29 10.25 4.64
CA SER A 203 8.35 10.98 3.92
C SER A 203 9.00 12.08 4.76
N LEU A 204 9.94 11.74 5.65
CA LEU A 204 10.69 12.77 6.41
C LEU A 204 11.56 13.63 5.49
N GLU A 205 12.07 13.04 4.42
CA GLU A 205 12.82 13.73 3.37
C GLU A 205 11.97 14.79 2.64
N GLY A 206 10.64 14.74 2.75
CA GLY A 206 9.75 15.78 2.24
C GLY A 206 9.74 17.07 3.08
N PHE A 207 10.35 17.05 4.27
CA PHE A 207 10.41 18.17 5.21
C PHE A 207 11.83 18.66 5.48
N LEU A 208 12.78 18.41 4.56
CA LEU A 208 14.20 18.75 4.75
C LEU A 208 14.45 20.20 5.19
N GLU A 209 13.66 21.16 4.73
CA GLU A 209 13.84 22.57 5.09
C GLU A 209 13.19 22.96 6.42
N ASN A 210 12.30 22.11 6.95
CA ASN A 210 11.50 22.38 8.14
C ASN A 210 12.01 21.58 9.36
N LEU A 211 12.81 20.53 9.15
CA LEU A 211 13.30 19.63 10.19
C LEU A 211 14.71 19.97 10.66
N ASP A 212 14.90 19.88 11.97
CA ASP A 212 16.22 19.79 12.60
C ASP A 212 16.58 18.32 12.85
N PHE A 213 17.37 17.74 11.95
CA PHE A 213 17.80 16.34 12.02
C PHE A 213 18.62 16.02 13.28
N SER A 214 19.25 17.01 13.91
CA SER A 214 20.03 16.80 15.13
C SER A 214 19.15 16.42 16.34
N GLN A 215 17.84 16.64 16.25
CA GLN A 215 16.87 16.37 17.31
C GLN A 215 15.97 15.16 17.03
N LEU A 216 16.26 14.37 15.99
CA LEU A 216 15.42 13.25 15.55
C LEU A 216 15.92 11.87 15.99
N GLU A 217 16.91 11.79 16.88
CA GLU A 217 17.44 10.51 17.39
C GLU A 217 16.33 9.63 18.01
N CYS A 218 15.31 10.26 18.60
CA CYS A 218 14.18 9.58 19.21
C CYS A 218 13.27 8.82 18.21
N LEU A 219 13.43 9.06 16.90
CA LEU A 219 12.74 8.36 15.82
C LEU A 219 13.49 7.12 15.33
N VAL A 220 14.76 6.94 15.75
CA VAL A 220 15.62 5.85 15.27
C VAL A 220 15.31 4.55 16.00
N THR A 221 14.91 3.54 15.24
CA THR A 221 14.59 2.18 15.71
C THR A 221 15.40 1.12 14.95
N THR A 222 15.14 -0.16 15.19
CA THR A 222 15.70 -1.25 14.37
C THR A 222 15.13 -1.27 12.95
N ALA A 223 13.97 -0.65 12.73
CA ALA A 223 13.38 -0.40 11.42
C ALA A 223 13.88 0.94 10.81
N GLY A 224 15.08 1.39 11.19
CA GLY A 224 15.64 2.67 10.77
C GLY A 224 14.79 3.83 11.29
N VAL A 225 14.49 4.78 10.40
CA VAL A 225 13.62 5.92 10.70
C VAL A 225 12.29 5.68 10.02
N THR A 226 11.24 5.51 10.85
CA THR A 226 9.85 5.39 10.40
C THR A 226 9.65 4.37 9.28
N GLY A 227 10.35 3.21 9.35
CA GLY A 227 10.24 2.10 8.40
C GLY A 227 10.38 2.47 6.91
N SER A 228 11.02 3.59 6.59
CA SER A 228 11.23 4.04 5.21
C SER A 228 12.73 4.16 4.89
N PRO A 229 13.23 3.46 3.85
CA PRO A 229 14.63 3.56 3.44
C PRO A 229 15.04 4.98 3.02
N ALA A 230 14.17 5.73 2.31
CA ALA A 230 14.46 7.13 1.99
C ALA A 230 14.57 8.02 3.24
N SER A 231 13.70 7.85 4.23
CA SER A 231 13.77 8.60 5.50
C SER A 231 15.03 8.26 6.30
N ALA A 232 15.40 6.97 6.36
CA ALA A 232 16.63 6.52 7.01
C ALA A 232 17.89 7.07 6.29
N ALA A 233 17.86 7.11 4.96
CA ALA A 233 18.91 7.70 4.14
C ALA A 233 19.03 9.22 4.37
N ALA A 234 17.91 9.94 4.33
CA ALA A 234 17.88 11.37 4.62
C ALA A 234 18.41 11.67 6.02
N TYR A 235 18.07 10.85 7.02
CA TYR A 235 18.65 10.96 8.37
C TYR A 235 20.17 10.82 8.35
N LEU A 236 20.71 9.80 7.69
CA LEU A 236 22.17 9.60 7.61
C LEU A 236 22.90 10.70 6.81
N ILE A 237 22.24 11.30 5.82
CA ILE A 237 22.80 12.38 5.00
C ILE A 237 22.83 13.71 5.77
N HIS A 238 21.79 14.00 6.56
CA HIS A 238 21.58 15.33 7.14
C HIS A 238 21.82 15.42 8.65
N CYS A 239 21.78 14.31 9.39
CA CYS A 239 22.08 14.32 10.82
C CYS A 239 23.59 14.47 11.05
N PRO A 240 24.04 15.37 11.95
CA PRO A 240 25.45 15.51 12.27
C PRO A 240 26.04 14.30 13.01
N VAL A 241 25.19 13.45 13.60
CA VAL A 241 25.58 12.25 14.34
C VAL A 241 25.20 11.01 13.53
N TRP A 242 26.19 10.17 13.25
CA TRP A 242 25.98 8.91 12.53
C TRP A 242 25.12 7.92 13.34
N SER A 243 24.21 7.22 12.66
CA SER A 243 23.36 6.20 13.29
C SER A 243 23.71 4.81 12.75
N ASP A 244 24.37 4.00 13.57
CA ASP A 244 24.66 2.60 13.24
C ASP A 244 23.38 1.76 13.05
N LYS A 245 22.27 2.13 13.72
CA LYS A 245 20.97 1.47 13.55
C LYS A 245 20.39 1.71 12.16
N CYS A 246 20.44 2.95 11.66
CA CYS A 246 19.97 3.27 10.32
C CYS A 246 20.82 2.59 9.25
N GLU A 247 22.15 2.57 9.43
CA GLU A 247 23.04 1.84 8.53
C GLU A 247 22.75 0.33 8.54
N ALA A 248 22.63 -0.29 9.71
CA ALA A 248 22.32 -1.71 9.84
C ALA A 248 20.98 -2.07 9.19
N TYR A 249 19.96 -1.23 9.37
CA TYR A 249 18.66 -1.36 8.72
C TYR A 249 18.77 -1.33 7.19
N LEU A 250 19.46 -0.34 6.61
CA LEU A 250 19.63 -0.24 5.15
C LEU A 250 20.43 -1.42 4.58
N ARG A 251 21.51 -1.84 5.27
CA ARG A 251 22.28 -3.04 4.90
C ARG A 251 21.40 -4.29 4.91
N HIS A 252 20.54 -4.44 5.92
CA HIS A 252 19.62 -5.56 5.99
C HIS A 252 18.69 -5.62 4.78
N ILE A 253 18.09 -4.48 4.41
CA ILE A 253 17.14 -4.42 3.28
C ILE A 253 17.82 -4.73 1.96
N ILE A 254 19.03 -4.22 1.74
CA ILE A 254 19.79 -4.52 0.52
C ILE A 254 20.04 -6.03 0.42
N LEU A 255 20.44 -6.68 1.51
CA LEU A 255 20.79 -8.11 1.52
C LEU A 255 19.57 -9.04 1.50
N HIS A 256 18.47 -8.65 2.13
CA HIS A 256 17.34 -9.55 2.44
C HIS A 256 15.99 -9.09 1.91
N GLY A 257 15.88 -7.84 1.43
CA GLY A 257 14.68 -7.33 0.77
C GLY A 257 14.51 -7.87 -0.66
N GLN A 258 13.48 -7.38 -1.34
CA GLN A 258 13.12 -7.84 -2.69
C GLN A 258 14.19 -7.54 -3.75
N GLY A 259 15.12 -6.62 -3.49
CA GLY A 259 16.27 -6.37 -4.36
C GLY A 259 17.31 -7.49 -4.37
N GLN A 260 17.29 -8.42 -3.42
CA GLN A 260 18.18 -9.60 -3.40
C GLN A 260 19.68 -9.28 -3.61
N SER A 261 20.21 -8.29 -2.89
CA SER A 261 21.60 -7.79 -3.00
C SER A 261 21.95 -7.04 -4.29
N CYS A 262 20.99 -6.70 -5.17
CA CYS A 262 21.27 -5.89 -6.36
C CYS A 262 21.35 -4.37 -6.07
N GLY A 263 21.30 -3.97 -4.79
CA GLY A 263 21.30 -2.57 -4.34
C GLY A 263 19.92 -1.92 -4.28
N ALA A 264 18.88 -2.52 -4.85
CA ALA A 264 17.54 -1.95 -4.80
C ALA A 264 16.84 -2.15 -3.45
N VAL A 265 16.13 -1.13 -2.98
CA VAL A 265 15.33 -1.16 -1.76
C VAL A 265 13.86 -0.84 -2.05
N CYS A 266 12.93 -1.28 -1.20
CA CYS A 266 11.51 -0.94 -1.30
C CYS A 266 11.20 0.41 -0.62
N GLY A 267 9.93 0.87 -0.71
CA GLY A 267 9.51 2.12 -0.07
C GLY A 267 9.20 2.02 1.42
N VAL A 268 8.75 0.83 1.86
CA VAL A 268 8.43 0.54 3.24
C VAL A 268 8.98 -0.83 3.64
N PHE A 269 9.73 -0.85 4.73
CA PHE A 269 10.24 -2.06 5.36
C PHE A 269 10.41 -1.82 6.87
N PRO A 270 9.97 -2.74 7.74
CA PRO A 270 9.14 -3.91 7.45
C PRO A 270 7.63 -3.59 7.32
N LEU A 271 6.84 -4.61 6.95
CA LEU A 271 5.37 -4.66 6.88
C LEU A 271 4.83 -5.92 7.61
N GLU A 272 5.44 -6.21 8.76
CA GLU A 272 5.25 -7.41 9.60
C GLU A 272 3.87 -7.52 10.25
N VAL A 273 3.03 -6.48 10.16
CA VAL A 273 1.62 -6.53 10.58
C VAL A 273 0.69 -6.46 9.36
N PHE A 274 0.91 -5.49 8.47
CA PHE A 274 0.07 -5.25 7.28
C PHE A 274 0.01 -6.48 6.36
N GLU A 275 1.15 -7.04 5.96
CA GLU A 275 1.17 -8.14 5.00
C GLU A 275 0.57 -9.43 5.58
N PRO A 276 0.94 -9.88 6.79
CA PRO A 276 0.32 -11.07 7.35
C PRO A 276 -1.17 -10.92 7.58
N CYS A 277 -1.63 -9.75 8.04
CA CYS A 277 -3.06 -9.50 8.16
C CYS A 277 -3.76 -9.55 6.80
N SER A 278 -3.13 -8.98 5.77
CA SER A 278 -3.70 -8.95 4.43
C SER A 278 -3.77 -10.31 3.76
N VAL A 279 -2.71 -11.12 3.88
CA VAL A 279 -2.65 -12.48 3.36
C VAL A 279 -3.67 -13.39 4.05
N LEU A 280 -3.71 -13.39 5.39
CA LEU A 280 -4.57 -14.31 6.13
C LEU A 280 -6.05 -14.00 5.91
N SER A 281 -6.45 -12.74 5.97
CA SER A 281 -7.85 -12.35 5.72
C SER A 281 -8.26 -12.63 4.27
N ALA A 282 -7.44 -12.30 3.27
CA ALA A 282 -7.75 -12.60 1.87
C ALA A 282 -8.04 -14.09 1.65
N LEU A 283 -7.21 -14.98 2.23
CA LEU A 283 -7.39 -16.42 2.11
C LEU A 283 -8.59 -16.94 2.93
N LEU A 284 -8.68 -16.60 4.21
CA LEU A 284 -9.65 -17.17 5.15
C LEU A 284 -11.07 -16.66 4.93
N GLU A 285 -11.25 -15.42 4.46
CA GLU A 285 -12.58 -14.89 4.14
C GLU A 285 -13.15 -15.48 2.84
N ASN A 286 -12.31 -16.08 2.00
CA ASN A 286 -12.64 -16.49 0.63
C ASN A 286 -12.47 -18.00 0.37
N GLY A 287 -12.65 -18.82 1.41
CA GLY A 287 -12.88 -20.26 1.28
C GLY A 287 -11.70 -21.16 1.59
N PHE A 288 -10.57 -20.61 2.03
CA PHE A 288 -9.53 -21.41 2.69
C PHE A 288 -9.85 -21.59 4.18
N THR A 289 -9.43 -22.72 4.74
CA THR A 289 -9.45 -22.97 6.18
C THR A 289 -8.04 -22.95 6.76
N ILE A 290 -7.93 -22.82 8.08
CA ILE A 290 -6.67 -22.90 8.81
C ILE A 290 -5.92 -24.20 8.49
N ASP A 291 -6.64 -25.33 8.40
CA ASP A 291 -6.04 -26.63 8.07
C ASP A 291 -5.54 -26.68 6.61
N ASN A 292 -6.15 -25.90 5.70
CA ASN A 292 -5.61 -25.76 4.35
C ASN A 292 -4.23 -25.09 4.37
N ILE A 293 -4.09 -23.98 5.09
CA ILE A 293 -2.93 -23.08 4.97
C ILE A 293 -1.82 -23.31 6.02
N GLY A 294 -2.07 -24.13 7.03
CA GLY A 294 -1.08 -24.52 8.05
C GLY A 294 -1.38 -23.90 9.41
N ARG A 295 -1.92 -24.70 10.33
CA ARG A 295 -2.39 -24.24 11.64
C ARG A 295 -1.29 -23.65 12.51
N GLU A 296 -0.13 -24.29 12.55
CA GLU A 296 1.01 -23.83 13.34
C GLU A 296 1.52 -22.47 12.86
N GLN A 297 1.66 -22.31 11.54
CA GLN A 297 2.12 -21.07 10.92
C GLN A 297 1.10 -19.94 11.14
N VAL A 298 -0.19 -20.22 10.97
CA VAL A 298 -1.26 -19.26 11.26
C VAL A 298 -1.23 -18.83 12.72
N ASN A 299 -1.11 -19.76 13.67
CA ASN A 299 -1.05 -19.43 15.09
C ASN A 299 0.16 -18.55 15.42
N SER A 300 1.34 -18.88 14.87
CA SER A 300 2.56 -18.07 15.07
C SER A 300 2.40 -16.65 14.52
N ILE A 301 1.78 -16.48 13.34
CA ILE A 301 1.47 -15.17 12.78
C ILE A 301 0.51 -14.39 13.70
N LEU A 302 -0.56 -15.04 14.18
CA LEU A 302 -1.55 -14.40 15.04
C LEU A 302 -0.99 -14.00 16.41
N GLU A 303 -0.07 -14.77 16.97
CA GLU A 303 0.67 -14.41 18.18
C GLU A 303 1.50 -13.13 17.96
N GLY A 304 2.19 -13.05 16.82
CA GLY A 304 2.91 -11.83 16.41
C GLY A 304 1.98 -10.63 16.29
N VAL A 305 0.87 -10.75 15.56
CA VAL A 305 -0.12 -9.67 15.41
C VAL A 305 -0.76 -9.31 16.74
N TYR A 306 -1.10 -10.28 17.59
CA TYR A 306 -1.66 -9.98 18.91
C TYR A 306 -0.65 -9.21 19.78
N SER A 307 0.63 -9.58 19.71
CA SER A 307 1.70 -8.87 20.42
C SER A 307 1.94 -7.45 19.91
N SER A 308 1.58 -7.15 18.66
CA SER A 308 1.67 -5.80 18.07
C SER A 308 0.54 -4.87 18.48
N MET A 309 -0.54 -5.40 19.08
CA MET A 309 -1.68 -4.61 19.52
C MET A 309 -1.38 -3.89 20.84
N GLN A 310 -1.02 -2.61 20.75
CA GLN A 310 -0.78 -1.75 21.90
C GLN A 310 -2.04 -0.96 22.25
N ASP A 311 -2.56 -1.13 23.47
CA ASP A 311 -3.83 -0.54 23.93
C ASP A 311 -5.01 -0.78 22.96
N GLY A 312 -5.02 -1.92 22.28
CA GLY A 312 -6.07 -2.31 21.34
C GLY A 312 -5.99 -1.67 19.96
N VAL A 313 -4.86 -1.06 19.60
CA VAL A 313 -4.59 -0.52 18.25
C VAL A 313 -3.20 -0.95 17.76
N THR A 314 -3.00 -0.97 16.45
CA THR A 314 -1.69 -1.24 15.81
C THR A 314 -1.58 -0.50 14.47
N GLY A 315 -0.39 -0.50 13.88
CA GLY A 315 -0.14 0.03 12.53
C GLY A 315 0.45 -1.03 11.61
N ALA A 316 0.77 -0.67 10.37
CA ALA A 316 1.37 -1.58 9.38
C ALA A 316 2.66 -2.30 9.84
N THR A 317 3.40 -1.65 10.74
CA THR A 317 4.64 -2.12 11.40
C THR A 317 4.70 -1.55 12.82
N HIS A 318 5.50 -2.16 13.71
CA HIS A 318 5.75 -1.64 15.05
C HIS A 318 6.40 -0.24 15.06
N ALA A 319 7.06 0.14 13.97
CA ALA A 319 7.68 1.45 13.81
C ALA A 319 6.68 2.57 13.47
N PHE A 320 5.48 2.22 13.00
CA PHE A 320 4.49 3.18 12.53
C PHE A 320 3.51 3.56 13.63
N PHE A 321 2.89 4.72 13.44
CA PHE A 321 1.78 5.13 14.27
C PHE A 321 0.57 4.23 14.00
N PRO A 322 -0.19 3.81 15.04
CA PRO A 322 -1.38 3.02 14.82
C PRO A 322 -2.41 3.74 13.97
N ASP A 323 -3.08 3.00 13.10
CA ASP A 323 -4.09 3.51 12.18
C ASP A 323 -5.32 2.58 12.16
N ALA A 324 -6.45 3.09 11.66
CA ALA A 324 -7.70 2.34 11.60
C ALA A 324 -7.69 1.22 10.55
N PHE A 325 -6.87 1.32 9.50
CA PHE A 325 -6.79 0.29 8.46
C PHE A 325 -6.17 -0.98 9.04
N ASP A 326 -4.94 -0.90 9.54
CA ASP A 326 -4.20 -2.05 10.05
C ASP A 326 -4.80 -2.57 11.35
N THR A 327 -5.27 -1.67 12.23
CA THR A 327 -5.98 -2.09 13.46
C THR A 327 -7.22 -2.92 13.14
N SER A 328 -8.07 -2.48 12.20
CA SER A 328 -9.30 -3.20 11.89
C SER A 328 -9.02 -4.55 11.21
N ARG A 329 -7.98 -4.64 10.39
CA ARG A 329 -7.52 -5.90 9.77
C ARG A 329 -6.98 -6.88 10.82
N ALA A 330 -6.15 -6.40 11.76
CA ALA A 330 -5.65 -7.20 12.88
C ALA A 330 -6.81 -7.72 13.75
N LEU A 331 -7.75 -6.85 14.15
CA LEU A 331 -8.93 -7.25 14.92
C LEU A 331 -9.78 -8.30 14.19
N THR A 332 -9.95 -8.15 12.88
CA THR A 332 -10.72 -9.09 12.05
C THR A 332 -10.11 -10.48 12.10
N ILE A 333 -8.81 -10.63 11.82
CA ILE A 333 -8.16 -11.94 11.82
C ILE A 333 -8.09 -12.54 13.24
N LEU A 334 -7.84 -11.73 14.27
CA LEU A 334 -7.78 -12.20 15.67
C LEU A 334 -9.15 -12.76 16.09
N ASN A 335 -10.23 -12.06 15.77
CA ASN A 335 -11.59 -12.50 16.10
C ASN A 335 -12.06 -13.70 15.28
N MET A 336 -11.62 -13.84 14.03
CA MET A 336 -11.82 -15.07 13.26
C MET A 336 -11.19 -16.30 13.93
N HIS A 337 -10.25 -16.10 14.86
CA HIS A 337 -9.55 -17.14 15.63
C HIS A 337 -9.89 -17.13 17.13
N GLY A 338 -10.94 -16.41 17.54
CA GLY A 338 -11.51 -16.52 18.88
C GLY A 338 -10.85 -15.66 19.97
N TYR A 339 -9.98 -14.71 19.63
CA TYR A 339 -9.32 -13.82 20.62
C TYR A 339 -10.27 -12.86 21.36
N GLN A 340 -11.53 -12.72 20.93
CA GLN A 340 -12.54 -11.84 21.55
C GLN A 340 -12.07 -10.37 21.70
N ALA A 341 -11.30 -9.86 20.75
CA ALA A 341 -10.78 -8.50 20.74
C ALA A 341 -11.89 -7.46 20.43
N SER A 342 -11.90 -6.35 21.18
CA SER A 342 -12.91 -5.29 21.06
C SER A 342 -12.46 -4.14 20.15
N PRO A 343 -13.33 -3.63 19.26
CA PRO A 343 -13.02 -2.47 18.41
C PRO A 343 -13.10 -1.12 19.14
N ALA A 344 -13.50 -1.09 20.42
CA ALA A 344 -13.80 0.14 21.14
C ALA A 344 -12.62 1.14 21.20
N LYS A 345 -11.38 0.65 21.33
CA LYS A 345 -10.17 1.50 21.41
C LYS A 345 -9.84 2.15 20.07
N MET A 346 -9.95 1.38 18.99
CA MET A 346 -9.84 1.88 17.62
C MET A 346 -10.89 2.96 17.35
N LEU A 347 -12.16 2.68 17.66
CA LEU A 347 -13.25 3.64 17.46
C LEU A 347 -13.04 4.92 18.28
N LYS A 348 -12.67 4.80 19.57
CA LYS A 348 -12.37 5.97 20.40
C LYS A 348 -11.28 6.87 19.78
N LYS A 349 -10.31 6.29 19.08
CA LYS A 349 -9.16 7.00 18.53
C LYS A 349 -9.41 7.60 17.14
N PHE A 350 -10.19 6.92 16.31
CA PHE A 350 -10.28 7.23 14.88
C PHE A 350 -11.70 7.55 14.39
N GLU A 351 -12.73 7.39 15.22
CA GLU A 351 -14.10 7.79 14.87
C GLU A 351 -14.21 9.31 14.76
N VAL A 352 -14.83 9.78 13.68
CA VAL A 352 -15.21 11.18 13.45
C VAL A 352 -16.72 11.26 13.20
N ASP A 353 -17.26 12.46 12.96
CA ASP A 353 -18.71 12.71 12.92
C ASP A 353 -19.44 11.78 11.96
N ASP A 354 -18.96 11.64 10.72
CA ASP A 354 -19.64 10.89 9.65
C ASP A 354 -18.95 9.60 9.22
N SER A 355 -17.77 9.29 9.76
CA SER A 355 -16.97 8.13 9.32
C SER A 355 -15.92 7.73 10.35
N VAL A 356 -15.03 6.83 9.97
CA VAL A 356 -13.75 6.58 10.64
C VAL A 356 -12.63 7.08 9.74
N GLN A 357 -11.74 7.90 10.27
CA GLN A 357 -10.54 8.37 9.55
C GLN A 357 -9.40 7.36 9.71
N THR A 358 -8.44 7.35 8.80
CA THR A 358 -7.34 6.38 8.84
C THR A 358 -6.40 6.65 10.02
N PHE A 359 -6.02 7.91 10.21
CA PHE A 359 -5.09 8.36 11.24
C PHE A 359 -5.77 9.33 12.20
N ASP A 360 -5.19 9.52 13.39
CA ASP A 360 -5.72 10.49 14.36
C ASP A 360 -5.36 11.94 14.01
N GLU A 361 -5.82 12.89 14.84
CA GLU A 361 -5.69 14.34 14.62
C GLU A 361 -4.24 14.86 14.56
N ARG A 362 -3.24 14.03 14.87
CA ARG A 362 -1.83 14.42 14.71
C ARG A 362 -1.39 14.52 13.26
N LEU A 363 -2.12 13.93 12.32
CA LEU A 363 -1.87 14.18 10.90
C LEU A 363 -2.57 15.48 10.45
N PRO A 364 -1.87 16.33 9.68
CA PRO A 364 -2.40 17.61 9.22
C PRO A 364 -3.58 17.49 8.25
N THR A 365 -3.66 16.37 7.52
CA THR A 365 -4.74 16.10 6.56
C THR A 365 -5.53 14.88 7.01
N ARG A 366 -6.84 15.05 7.21
CA ARG A 366 -7.73 13.92 7.52
C ARG A 366 -7.85 13.03 6.28
N VAL A 367 -7.52 11.76 6.46
CA VAL A 367 -7.64 10.75 5.39
C VAL A 367 -8.87 9.88 5.66
N THR A 368 -9.91 10.05 4.84
CA THR A 368 -11.09 9.16 4.84
C THR A 368 -11.06 8.27 3.60
N SER A 369 -11.11 6.95 3.81
CA SER A 369 -11.05 5.96 2.75
C SER A 369 -12.20 4.96 2.88
N ILE A 370 -12.67 4.47 1.73
CA ILE A 370 -13.74 3.49 1.65
C ILE A 370 -13.25 2.14 2.18
N SER A 371 -12.06 1.71 1.76
CA SER A 371 -11.48 0.44 2.23
C SER A 371 -11.28 0.43 3.74
N VAL A 372 -10.83 1.54 4.33
CA VAL A 372 -10.70 1.71 5.80
C VAL A 372 -12.05 1.52 6.50
N ASN A 373 -13.09 2.21 6.05
CA ASN A 373 -14.42 2.13 6.66
C ASN A 373 -15.04 0.74 6.48
N CYS A 374 -14.82 0.07 5.34
CA CYS A 374 -15.23 -1.31 5.12
C CYS A 374 -14.52 -2.28 6.07
N ASN A 375 -13.20 -2.14 6.26
CA ASN A 375 -12.43 -2.97 7.19
C ASN A 375 -12.85 -2.74 8.65
N VAL A 376 -13.10 -1.50 9.04
CA VAL A 376 -13.64 -1.16 10.36
C VAL A 376 -15.00 -1.82 10.57
N LEU A 377 -15.92 -1.73 9.60
CA LEU A 377 -17.20 -2.42 9.67
C LEU A 377 -17.01 -3.93 9.87
N ASN A 378 -16.15 -4.56 9.07
CA ASN A 378 -15.84 -5.98 9.21
C ASN A 378 -15.32 -6.34 10.60
N SER A 379 -14.40 -5.55 11.16
CA SER A 379 -13.87 -5.78 12.50
C SER A 379 -14.96 -5.71 13.58
N ILE A 380 -15.92 -4.78 13.45
CA ILE A 380 -17.06 -4.64 14.36
C ILE A 380 -17.98 -5.86 14.25
N LEU A 381 -18.33 -6.27 13.03
CA LEU A 381 -19.22 -7.42 12.78
C LEU A 381 -18.65 -8.73 13.32
N ARG A 382 -17.31 -8.86 13.37
CA ARG A 382 -16.59 -10.02 13.91
C ARG A 382 -16.31 -9.92 15.41
N SER A 383 -16.58 -8.78 16.04
CA SER A 383 -16.38 -8.61 17.48
C SER A 383 -17.38 -9.46 18.30
N PRO A 384 -17.13 -9.68 19.60
CA PRO A 384 -18.02 -10.50 20.44
C PRO A 384 -19.48 -9.99 20.53
N HIS A 385 -19.66 -8.67 20.47
CA HIS A 385 -20.94 -8.01 20.71
C HIS A 385 -21.19 -6.87 19.69
N PRO A 386 -21.39 -7.19 18.40
CA PRO A 386 -21.50 -6.20 17.32
C PRO A 386 -22.69 -5.23 17.53
N SER A 387 -23.79 -5.71 18.13
CA SER A 387 -24.99 -4.91 18.40
C SER A 387 -24.73 -3.71 19.33
N MET A 388 -23.70 -3.77 20.18
CA MET A 388 -23.30 -2.65 21.04
C MET A 388 -22.76 -1.45 20.25
N PHE A 389 -22.38 -1.66 18.99
CA PHE A 389 -21.81 -0.65 18.11
C PHE A 389 -22.78 -0.23 16.99
N THR A 390 -24.10 -0.41 17.19
CA THR A 390 -25.11 -0.13 16.16
C THR A 390 -25.03 1.31 15.63
N SER A 391 -24.74 2.30 16.48
CA SER A 391 -24.52 3.70 16.05
C SER A 391 -23.35 3.84 15.08
N GLN A 392 -22.22 3.18 15.37
CA GLN A 392 -21.03 3.18 14.53
C GLN A 392 -21.27 2.41 13.23
N ILE A 393 -21.94 1.25 13.30
CA ILE A 393 -22.35 0.49 12.12
C ILE A 393 -23.22 1.36 11.21
N THR A 394 -24.22 2.03 11.78
CA THR A 394 -25.13 2.94 11.04
C THR A 394 -24.34 4.06 10.35
N LYS A 395 -23.43 4.71 11.07
CA LYS A 395 -22.56 5.77 10.55
C LYS A 395 -21.70 5.27 9.38
N ILE A 396 -20.99 4.18 9.59
CA ILE A 396 -20.07 3.60 8.59
C ILE A 396 -20.82 3.13 7.34
N VAL A 397 -21.98 2.49 7.51
CA VAL A 397 -22.81 2.04 6.38
C VAL A 397 -23.30 3.23 5.56
N ARG A 398 -23.75 4.30 6.20
CA ARG A 398 -24.14 5.55 5.52
C ARG A 398 -22.97 6.17 4.78
N PHE A 399 -21.77 6.17 5.37
CA PHE A 399 -20.57 6.64 4.69
C PHE A 399 -20.27 5.81 3.43
N ILE A 400 -20.21 4.48 3.54
CA ILE A 400 -19.89 3.59 2.41
C ILE A 400 -20.94 3.75 1.30
N CYS A 401 -22.23 3.69 1.63
CA CYS A 401 -23.30 3.84 0.64
C CYS A 401 -23.41 5.27 0.10
N GLY A 402 -23.06 6.29 0.88
CA GLY A 402 -23.05 7.68 0.44
C GLY A 402 -21.89 8.01 -0.50
N ARG A 403 -20.82 7.21 -0.50
CA ARG A 403 -19.72 7.29 -1.47
C ARG A 403 -20.00 6.52 -2.76
N TRP A 404 -21.05 5.70 -2.80
CA TRP A 404 -21.48 5.04 -4.03
C TRP A 404 -21.98 6.08 -5.03
N ASP A 405 -21.34 6.12 -6.20
CA ASP A 405 -21.73 6.96 -7.32
C ASP A 405 -21.94 6.05 -8.54
N PRO A 406 -23.16 5.96 -9.11
CA PRO A 406 -23.45 5.10 -10.26
C PRO A 406 -22.73 5.54 -11.55
N GLU A 407 -22.35 6.82 -11.69
CA GLU A 407 -21.74 7.38 -12.91
C GLU A 407 -20.25 7.69 -12.71
N GLY A 408 -19.84 8.06 -11.49
CA GLY A 408 -18.47 8.47 -11.18
C GLY A 408 -17.53 7.34 -10.77
N HIS A 409 -16.26 7.70 -10.56
CA HIS A 409 -15.22 6.79 -10.11
C HIS A 409 -15.38 6.46 -8.63
N PHE A 410 -15.27 5.18 -8.29
CA PHE A 410 -15.28 4.74 -6.90
C PHE A 410 -13.84 4.70 -6.37
N VAL A 411 -13.39 5.82 -5.79
CA VAL A 411 -11.97 6.04 -5.45
C VAL A 411 -11.68 5.58 -4.02
N ASP A 412 -10.60 4.82 -3.86
CA ASP A 412 -9.96 4.56 -2.57
C ASP A 412 -8.63 5.29 -2.48
N HIS A 413 -8.19 5.58 -1.26
CA HIS A 413 -6.96 6.35 -1.05
C HIS A 413 -5.70 5.47 -1.04
N TRP A 414 -5.83 4.17 -0.77
CA TRP A 414 -4.71 3.24 -0.61
C TRP A 414 -4.42 2.39 -1.86
N ASN A 415 -5.36 2.35 -2.80
CA ASN A 415 -5.26 1.57 -4.01
C ASN A 415 -5.93 2.32 -5.18
N ILE A 416 -5.23 2.44 -6.30
CA ILE A 416 -5.74 3.17 -7.48
C ILE A 416 -6.88 2.43 -8.19
N SER A 417 -7.05 1.13 -7.92
CA SER A 417 -8.10 0.33 -8.53
C SER A 417 -9.44 0.52 -7.82
N GLU A 418 -10.46 0.94 -8.56
CA GLU A 418 -11.83 1.00 -8.03
C GLU A 418 -12.31 -0.37 -7.53
N TYR A 419 -11.83 -1.46 -8.14
CA TYR A 419 -12.24 -2.82 -7.79
C TYR A 419 -11.82 -3.21 -6.37
N TYR A 420 -10.76 -2.60 -5.83
CA TYR A 420 -10.38 -2.78 -4.44
C TYR A 420 -11.47 -2.26 -3.50
N GLY A 421 -11.95 -1.03 -3.73
CA GLY A 421 -13.05 -0.45 -2.97
C GLY A 421 -14.37 -1.20 -3.15
N LEU A 422 -14.70 -1.60 -4.38
CA LEU A 422 -15.93 -2.35 -4.68
C LEU A 422 -15.93 -3.74 -4.00
N MET A 423 -14.80 -4.43 -4.01
CA MET A 423 -14.62 -5.71 -3.30
C MET A 423 -14.84 -5.53 -1.80
N HIS A 424 -14.20 -4.55 -1.17
CA HIS A 424 -14.35 -4.27 0.27
C HIS A 424 -15.77 -3.86 0.65
N THR A 425 -16.45 -3.12 -0.23
CA THR A 425 -17.87 -2.77 -0.06
C THR A 425 -18.73 -4.04 -0.01
N ALA A 426 -18.53 -4.97 -0.95
CA ALA A 426 -19.22 -6.25 -0.96
C ALA A 426 -18.85 -7.14 0.25
N GLN A 427 -17.57 -7.21 0.60
CA GLN A 427 -17.07 -8.01 1.71
C GLN A 427 -17.46 -7.49 3.09
N SER A 428 -17.97 -6.25 3.20
CA SER A 428 -18.38 -5.67 4.47
C SER A 428 -19.90 -5.52 4.61
N LEU A 429 -20.58 -5.02 3.58
CA LEU A 429 -22.02 -4.82 3.63
C LEU A 429 -22.80 -6.13 3.50
N VAL A 430 -22.31 -7.13 2.73
CA VAL A 430 -23.03 -8.40 2.64
C VAL A 430 -23.02 -9.15 3.98
N PRO A 431 -21.88 -9.33 4.69
CA PRO A 431 -21.90 -9.92 6.03
C PRO A 431 -22.75 -9.14 7.03
N MET A 432 -22.82 -7.80 6.90
CA MET A 432 -23.71 -6.97 7.72
C MET A 432 -25.19 -7.35 7.47
N MET A 433 -25.62 -7.46 6.21
CA MET A 433 -26.97 -7.91 5.86
C MET A 433 -27.26 -9.30 6.42
N VAL A 434 -26.32 -10.25 6.29
CA VAL A 434 -26.49 -11.61 6.85
C VAL A 434 -26.68 -11.58 8.37
N LEU A 435 -25.93 -10.72 9.07
CA LEU A 435 -26.05 -10.61 10.52
C LEU A 435 -27.38 -9.93 10.92
N TRP A 436 -27.84 -8.95 10.14
CA TRP A 436 -29.13 -8.30 10.33
C TRP A 436 -30.30 -9.26 10.09
N ASP A 437 -30.29 -10.04 9.00
CA ASP A 437 -31.29 -11.07 8.69
C ASP A 437 -31.42 -12.11 9.80
N LYS A 438 -30.31 -12.41 10.49
CA LYS A 438 -30.26 -13.35 11.63
C LYS A 438 -30.65 -12.70 12.97
N GLY A 439 -31.05 -11.43 12.98
CA GLY A 439 -31.42 -10.69 14.19
C GLY A 439 -30.23 -10.26 15.07
N GLY A 440 -29.00 -10.33 14.55
CA GLY A 440 -27.78 -9.94 15.27
C GLY A 440 -27.59 -8.42 15.40
N LEU A 441 -28.37 -7.62 14.64
CA LEU A 441 -28.34 -6.16 14.65
C LEU A 441 -29.76 -5.57 14.82
N PRO A 442 -30.45 -5.83 15.95
CA PRO A 442 -31.88 -5.52 16.10
C PRO A 442 -32.20 -4.02 16.11
N SER A 443 -31.21 -3.18 16.42
CA SER A 443 -31.38 -1.72 16.47
C SER A 443 -30.95 -1.02 15.17
N LEU A 444 -30.50 -1.77 14.17
CA LEU A 444 -30.12 -1.19 12.87
C LEU A 444 -31.40 -0.85 12.07
N PRO A 445 -31.57 0.40 11.62
CA PRO A 445 -32.78 0.82 10.91
C PRO A 445 -33.03 0.03 9.62
N GLU A 446 -34.29 -0.34 9.37
CA GLU A 446 -34.72 -1.14 8.20
C GLU A 446 -34.51 -0.38 6.87
N ASP A 447 -34.66 0.94 6.86
CA ASP A 447 -34.38 1.78 5.69
C ASP A 447 -32.90 1.73 5.27
N ILE A 448 -32.00 1.52 6.23
CA ILE A 448 -30.57 1.38 5.98
C ILE A 448 -30.26 -0.04 5.51
N ALA A 449 -30.60 -1.05 6.33
CA ALA A 449 -30.24 -2.45 6.06
C ALA A 449 -30.97 -3.02 4.84
N GLY A 450 -32.25 -2.70 4.68
CA GLY A 450 -33.11 -3.27 3.64
C GLY A 450 -33.08 -2.51 2.31
N SER A 451 -33.06 -1.17 2.33
CA SER A 451 -33.19 -0.36 1.11
C SER A 451 -31.85 0.25 0.64
N MET A 452 -31.20 1.04 1.48
CA MET A 452 -29.97 1.76 1.11
C MET A 452 -28.84 0.80 0.74
N VAL A 453 -28.59 -0.20 1.59
CA VAL A 453 -27.52 -1.18 1.39
C VAL A 453 -27.80 -2.06 0.18
N THR A 454 -29.02 -2.56 0.04
CA THR A 454 -29.43 -3.36 -1.12
C THR A 454 -29.22 -2.60 -2.44
N THR A 455 -29.65 -1.33 -2.49
CA THR A 455 -29.50 -0.48 -3.69
C THR A 455 -28.02 -0.25 -4.02
N CYS A 456 -27.21 0.07 -3.01
CA CYS A 456 -25.75 0.22 -3.17
C CYS A 456 -25.11 -1.06 -3.72
N LEU A 457 -25.39 -2.21 -3.11
CA LEU A 457 -24.81 -3.49 -3.50
C LEU A 457 -25.27 -3.98 -4.89
N GLN A 458 -26.52 -3.72 -5.27
CA GLN A 458 -27.01 -3.98 -6.63
C GLN A 458 -26.31 -3.10 -7.66
N GLY A 459 -26.06 -1.82 -7.33
CA GLY A 459 -25.28 -0.92 -8.17
C GLY A 459 -23.83 -1.39 -8.33
N VAL A 460 -23.18 -1.77 -7.23
CA VAL A 460 -21.82 -2.34 -7.22
C VAL A 460 -21.76 -3.60 -8.09
N LEU A 461 -22.74 -4.50 -7.96
CA LEU A 461 -22.84 -5.70 -8.78
C LEU A 461 -22.90 -5.37 -10.27
N GLU A 462 -23.83 -4.51 -10.68
CA GLU A 462 -24.00 -4.20 -12.10
C GLU A 462 -22.76 -3.49 -12.67
N ARG A 463 -22.10 -2.63 -11.88
CA ARG A 463 -20.82 -2.02 -12.28
C ARG A 463 -19.73 -3.06 -12.53
N ILE A 464 -19.56 -4.03 -11.63
CA ILE A 464 -18.56 -5.08 -11.84
C ILE A 464 -18.92 -5.94 -13.05
N LEU A 465 -20.19 -6.34 -13.20
CA LEU A 465 -20.63 -7.18 -14.33
C LEU A 465 -20.46 -6.49 -15.70
N THR A 466 -20.82 -5.21 -15.80
CA THR A 466 -20.80 -4.46 -17.07
C THR A 466 -19.41 -4.04 -17.51
N ARG A 467 -18.45 -3.92 -16.57
CA ARG A 467 -17.07 -3.50 -16.84
C ARG A 467 -16.07 -4.66 -16.98
N GLN A 468 -16.54 -5.91 -17.14
CA GLN A 468 -15.64 -7.02 -17.44
C GLN A 468 -15.08 -6.89 -18.87
N ASN A 469 -13.76 -6.99 -19.02
CA ASN A 469 -13.11 -6.92 -20.32
C ASN A 469 -13.43 -8.16 -21.20
N PRO A 470 -13.23 -8.10 -22.53
CA PRO A 470 -13.46 -9.23 -23.43
C PRO A 470 -12.65 -10.50 -23.09
N ASP A 471 -11.43 -10.33 -22.57
CA ASP A 471 -10.54 -11.42 -22.12
C ASP A 471 -10.91 -11.97 -20.72
N GLY A 472 -11.91 -11.41 -20.05
CA GLY A 472 -12.35 -11.83 -18.73
C GLY A 472 -11.71 -11.07 -17.56
N SER A 473 -10.69 -10.23 -17.82
CA SER A 473 -10.07 -9.38 -16.81
C SER A 473 -10.97 -8.22 -16.37
N TRP A 474 -10.55 -7.49 -15.34
CA TRP A 474 -11.11 -6.20 -14.95
C TRP A 474 -10.03 -5.12 -14.89
N GLY A 475 -10.49 -3.87 -14.92
CA GLY A 475 -9.64 -2.70 -14.83
C GLY A 475 -9.03 -2.26 -16.15
N GLN A 476 -8.54 -1.02 -16.14
CA GLN A 476 -7.92 -0.39 -17.29
C GLN A 476 -6.53 -0.98 -17.57
N ILE A 477 -5.78 -1.28 -16.51
CA ILE A 477 -4.47 -1.93 -16.61
C ILE A 477 -4.56 -3.45 -16.83
N ARG A 478 -5.77 -4.02 -16.70
CA ARG A 478 -6.06 -5.46 -16.86
C ARG A 478 -5.19 -6.32 -15.95
N SER A 479 -5.08 -5.91 -14.70
CA SER A 479 -4.20 -6.53 -13.72
C SER A 479 -4.78 -7.85 -13.15
N ARG A 480 -3.88 -8.67 -12.60
CA ARG A 480 -4.25 -9.89 -11.87
C ARG A 480 -4.93 -9.53 -10.55
N GLU A 481 -4.39 -8.56 -9.82
CA GLU A 481 -4.97 -8.11 -8.56
C GLU A 481 -6.37 -7.50 -8.75
N GLU A 482 -6.58 -6.64 -9.76
CA GLU A 482 -7.90 -6.06 -10.06
C GLU A 482 -8.93 -7.14 -10.42
N THR A 483 -8.51 -8.11 -11.25
CA THR A 483 -9.35 -9.23 -11.64
C THR A 483 -9.68 -10.11 -10.42
N ALA A 484 -8.72 -10.32 -9.52
CA ALA A 484 -8.95 -11.05 -8.29
C ALA A 484 -9.97 -10.34 -7.39
N TYR A 485 -9.86 -9.02 -7.23
CA TYR A 485 -10.82 -8.21 -6.46
C TYR A 485 -12.23 -8.30 -7.04
N ALA A 486 -12.37 -8.18 -8.36
CA ALA A 486 -13.67 -8.28 -9.03
C ALA A 486 -14.32 -9.66 -8.85
N VAL A 487 -13.53 -10.75 -9.00
CA VAL A 487 -14.02 -12.13 -8.79
C VAL A 487 -14.49 -12.33 -7.34
N ILE A 488 -13.71 -11.86 -6.36
CA ILE A 488 -14.07 -11.95 -4.94
C ILE A 488 -15.32 -11.11 -4.63
N GLY A 489 -15.40 -9.90 -5.18
CA GLY A 489 -16.56 -9.01 -5.05
C GLY A 489 -17.83 -9.68 -5.59
N LEU A 490 -17.80 -10.20 -6.81
CA LEU A 490 -18.93 -10.93 -7.43
C LEU A 490 -19.36 -12.14 -6.61
N ALA A 491 -18.41 -12.91 -6.08
CA ALA A 491 -18.72 -14.09 -5.27
C ALA A 491 -19.41 -13.70 -3.95
N ASN A 492 -18.99 -12.60 -3.32
CA ASN A 492 -19.63 -12.06 -2.12
C ASN A 492 -21.03 -11.52 -2.41
N LEU A 493 -21.19 -10.71 -3.46
CA LEU A 493 -22.49 -10.16 -3.88
C LEU A 493 -23.49 -11.26 -4.23
N GLY A 494 -23.06 -12.24 -5.03
CA GLY A 494 -23.90 -13.37 -5.45
C GLY A 494 -24.24 -14.38 -4.36
N SER A 495 -23.68 -14.25 -3.16
CA SER A 495 -23.99 -15.14 -2.04
C SER A 495 -25.21 -14.70 -1.23
N HIS A 496 -25.86 -13.60 -1.60
CA HIS A 496 -27.04 -13.05 -0.92
C HIS A 496 -28.22 -12.89 -1.89
N ALA A 497 -29.36 -13.52 -1.56
CA ALA A 497 -30.52 -13.59 -2.46
C ALA A 497 -31.18 -12.22 -2.75
N ALA A 498 -31.08 -11.27 -1.83
CA ALA A 498 -31.59 -9.90 -2.04
C ALA A 498 -30.82 -9.10 -3.10
N ILE A 499 -29.58 -9.50 -3.43
CA ILE A 499 -28.70 -8.75 -4.34
C ILE A 499 -28.76 -9.29 -5.77
N VAL A 500 -28.90 -10.61 -5.93
CA VAL A 500 -28.83 -11.27 -7.23
C VAL A 500 -30.08 -12.09 -7.49
N SER A 501 -30.78 -11.78 -8.59
CA SER A 501 -31.90 -12.57 -9.10
C SER A 501 -31.48 -13.59 -10.16
N ASP A 502 -30.44 -13.28 -10.95
CA ASP A 502 -29.87 -14.17 -11.97
C ASP A 502 -28.41 -14.52 -11.65
N PHE A 503 -28.22 -15.69 -11.02
CA PHE A 503 -26.89 -16.18 -10.67
C PHE A 503 -26.05 -16.58 -11.90
N SER A 504 -26.66 -16.85 -13.05
CA SER A 504 -25.93 -17.36 -14.22
C SER A 504 -24.96 -16.31 -14.78
N ARG A 505 -25.38 -15.04 -14.82
CA ARG A 505 -24.52 -13.91 -15.20
C ARG A 505 -23.30 -13.78 -14.28
N VAL A 506 -23.54 -13.92 -12.97
CA VAL A 506 -22.48 -13.81 -11.94
C VAL A 506 -21.48 -14.96 -12.06
N GLU A 507 -21.96 -16.20 -12.17
CA GLU A 507 -21.10 -17.38 -12.31
C GLU A 507 -20.29 -17.34 -13.60
N LEU A 508 -20.88 -16.90 -14.71
CA LEU A 508 -20.16 -16.75 -15.99
C LEU A 508 -19.04 -15.71 -15.88
N ALA A 509 -19.32 -14.55 -15.28
CA ALA A 509 -18.33 -13.51 -15.07
C ALA A 509 -17.18 -14.00 -14.18
N ILE A 510 -17.50 -14.66 -13.05
CA ILE A 510 -16.51 -15.28 -12.16
C ILE A 510 -15.65 -16.30 -12.92
N ALA A 511 -16.25 -17.17 -13.73
CA ALA A 511 -15.54 -18.19 -14.49
C ALA A 511 -14.55 -17.58 -15.49
N ARG A 512 -14.95 -16.53 -16.22
CA ARG A 512 -14.08 -15.80 -17.15
C ARG A 512 -12.92 -15.11 -16.42
N GLY A 513 -13.19 -14.50 -15.26
CA GLY A 513 -12.15 -13.91 -14.41
C GLY A 513 -11.13 -14.91 -13.92
N LYS A 514 -11.60 -16.06 -13.42
CA LYS A 514 -10.71 -17.16 -13.01
C LYS A 514 -9.89 -17.69 -14.17
N GLN A 515 -10.47 -17.78 -15.37
CA GLN A 515 -9.74 -18.22 -16.55
C GLN A 515 -8.60 -17.25 -16.88
N PHE A 516 -8.86 -15.94 -16.88
CA PHE A 516 -7.83 -14.92 -17.06
C PHE A 516 -6.70 -15.08 -16.03
N LEU A 517 -7.01 -15.24 -14.75
CA LEU A 517 -6.01 -15.43 -13.69
C LEU A 517 -5.18 -16.70 -13.92
N LEU A 518 -5.80 -17.81 -14.31
CA LEU A 518 -5.09 -19.07 -14.59
C LEU A 518 -4.13 -18.98 -15.79
N GLU A 519 -4.43 -18.12 -16.76
CA GLU A 519 -3.60 -17.91 -17.96
C GLU A 519 -2.46 -16.92 -17.73
N ASN A 520 -2.62 -15.98 -16.79
CA ASN A 520 -1.74 -14.82 -16.66
C ASN A 520 -1.00 -14.71 -15.32
N TRP A 521 -1.23 -15.61 -14.36
CA TRP A 521 -0.56 -15.57 -13.05
C TRP A 521 0.17 -16.87 -12.73
N GLN A 522 1.37 -16.71 -12.16
CA GLN A 522 2.11 -17.72 -11.43
C GLN A 522 2.52 -17.19 -10.05
N LEU A 523 2.59 -18.09 -9.06
CA LEU A 523 2.99 -17.73 -7.70
C LEU A 523 4.40 -17.12 -7.71
N GLY A 524 4.54 -15.95 -7.09
CA GLY A 524 5.81 -15.23 -7.02
C GLY A 524 6.16 -14.40 -8.27
N ASP A 525 5.23 -14.25 -9.22
CA ASP A 525 5.39 -13.25 -10.28
C ASP A 525 5.54 -11.83 -9.70
N ASN A 526 6.14 -10.92 -10.47
CA ASN A 526 6.20 -9.50 -10.13
C ASN A 526 4.79 -8.97 -9.80
N PRO A 527 4.61 -8.20 -8.71
CA PRO A 527 3.31 -7.68 -8.36
C PRO A 527 2.88 -6.53 -9.28
N ASP A 528 1.58 -6.46 -9.51
CA ASP A 528 0.91 -5.31 -10.08
C ASP A 528 1.12 -4.12 -9.13
N ARG A 529 1.53 -2.98 -9.68
CA ARG A 529 1.80 -1.78 -8.89
C ARG A 529 0.54 -0.92 -8.84
N ILE A 530 -0.35 -1.20 -7.89
CA ILE A 530 -1.64 -0.48 -7.73
C ILE A 530 -1.83 0.11 -6.33
N TRP A 531 -0.91 -0.14 -5.41
CA TRP A 531 -0.93 0.41 -4.06
C TRP A 531 -0.30 1.80 -4.06
N THR A 532 -0.95 2.75 -3.41
CA THR A 532 -0.47 4.12 -3.32
C THR A 532 0.50 4.28 -2.15
N GLY A 533 1.41 5.24 -2.26
CA GLY A 533 2.45 5.56 -1.29
C GLY A 533 3.21 6.79 -1.78
N LYS A 534 4.51 6.88 -1.49
CA LYS A 534 5.39 7.89 -2.14
C LYS A 534 5.38 7.72 -3.66
N VAL A 535 5.28 6.47 -4.08
CA VAL A 535 5.28 5.97 -5.46
C VAL A 535 4.27 4.84 -5.56
N LEU A 536 4.04 4.28 -6.75
CA LEU A 536 3.19 3.10 -6.89
C LEU A 536 3.94 1.85 -6.41
N HIS A 537 3.34 1.17 -5.45
CA HIS A 537 3.85 -0.05 -4.86
C HIS A 537 3.08 -1.26 -5.39
N GLY A 538 3.79 -2.37 -5.56
CA GLY A 538 3.21 -3.70 -5.68
C GLY A 538 3.66 -4.54 -4.50
N ILE A 539 2.79 -5.41 -3.98
CA ILE A 539 3.07 -6.20 -2.77
C ILE A 539 2.82 -7.67 -3.11
N SER A 540 3.90 -8.41 -3.33
CA SER A 540 3.83 -9.74 -3.98
C SER A 540 3.02 -10.77 -3.19
N TYR A 541 3.19 -10.84 -1.88
CA TYR A 541 2.43 -11.79 -1.06
C TYR A 541 0.95 -11.45 -0.98
N VAL A 542 0.61 -10.16 -0.97
CA VAL A 542 -0.78 -9.70 -0.96
C VAL A 542 -1.45 -10.02 -2.28
N GLN A 543 -0.80 -9.73 -3.42
CA GLN A 543 -1.30 -10.12 -4.73
C GLN A 543 -1.53 -11.63 -4.81
N ASP A 544 -0.53 -12.44 -4.45
CA ASP A 544 -0.61 -13.89 -4.53
C ASP A 544 -1.76 -14.43 -3.66
N ALA A 545 -1.96 -13.87 -2.46
CA ALA A 545 -3.07 -14.24 -1.59
C ALA A 545 -4.43 -13.91 -2.22
N TYR A 546 -4.60 -12.74 -2.82
CA TYR A 546 -5.84 -12.36 -3.49
C TYR A 546 -6.11 -13.19 -4.75
N VAL A 547 -5.10 -13.48 -5.56
CA VAL A 547 -5.27 -14.35 -6.73
C VAL A 547 -5.66 -15.77 -6.31
N LEU A 548 -4.98 -16.34 -5.29
CA LEU A 548 -5.35 -17.64 -4.73
C LEU A 548 -6.76 -17.65 -4.16
N ALA A 549 -7.14 -16.61 -3.43
CA ALA A 549 -8.49 -16.41 -2.91
C ALA A 549 -9.53 -16.34 -4.03
N ALA A 550 -9.29 -15.56 -5.08
CA ALA A 550 -10.17 -15.43 -6.23
C ALA A 550 -10.32 -16.76 -6.98
N LEU A 551 -9.25 -17.55 -7.13
CA LEU A 551 -9.32 -18.88 -7.74
C LEU A 551 -10.11 -19.88 -6.88
N LYS A 552 -10.00 -19.76 -5.55
CA LYS A 552 -10.66 -20.65 -4.58
C LYS A 552 -12.12 -20.32 -4.31
N VAL A 553 -12.48 -19.03 -4.29
CA VAL A 553 -13.78 -18.56 -3.81
C VAL A 553 -14.93 -19.19 -4.60
N SER A 554 -16.01 -19.53 -3.90
CA SER A 554 -17.23 -20.09 -4.49
C SER A 554 -18.43 -19.36 -3.91
N ARG A 555 -19.22 -18.74 -4.78
CA ARG A 555 -20.47 -18.07 -4.43
C ARG A 555 -21.41 -19.00 -3.65
N ALA A 556 -21.58 -20.23 -4.14
CA ALA A 556 -22.44 -21.23 -3.50
C ALA A 556 -21.93 -21.63 -2.10
N ASN A 557 -20.60 -21.77 -1.92
CA ASN A 557 -20.04 -22.08 -0.60
C ASN A 557 -20.21 -20.92 0.37
N LEU A 558 -20.01 -19.68 -0.10
CA LEU A 558 -20.27 -18.48 0.70
C LEU A 558 -21.75 -18.40 1.10
N ALA A 559 -22.67 -18.65 0.18
CA ALA A 559 -24.11 -18.67 0.47
C ALA A 559 -24.43 -19.73 1.54
N GLY A 560 -23.93 -20.96 1.37
CA GLY A 560 -24.16 -22.05 2.31
C GLY A 560 -23.64 -21.76 3.73
N THR A 561 -22.43 -21.19 3.85
CA THR A 561 -21.90 -20.77 5.18
C THR A 561 -22.70 -19.63 5.81
N ARG A 562 -23.38 -18.82 4.99
CA ARG A 562 -24.26 -17.74 5.44
C ARG A 562 -25.68 -18.23 5.77
N GLY A 563 -26.03 -19.47 5.41
CA GLY A 563 -27.35 -20.05 5.64
C GLY A 563 -28.35 -19.81 4.50
N PHE A 564 -27.85 -19.45 3.31
CA PHE A 564 -28.62 -19.30 2.09
C PHE A 564 -28.31 -20.47 1.13
N ASN A 565 -29.33 -20.97 0.43
CA ASN A 565 -29.18 -22.06 -0.56
C ASN A 565 -29.15 -21.52 -1.98
#